data_AF-A0A2V6ACG1-F1
#
_entry.id   AF-A0A2V6ACG1-F1
#
_cell.length_a   1.000
_cell.length_b   1.000
_cell.length_c   1.000
_cell.angle_alpha   90.00
_cell.angle_beta   90.00
_cell.angle_gamma   90.00
#
_symmetry.space_group_name_H-M   'P 1'
#
loop_
_entity.id
_entity.type
_entity.pdbx_description
1 polymer ?
#
loop_
_entity_poly.entity_id
_entity_poly.type
_entity_poly.pdbx_seq_one_letter_code
_entity_poly.pdbx_strand_id
1 'polypeptide(L)'
;SKKLLPNYFHKPLLDLYLKDQEDSKGEVGKIDFDPLYDAQDFEISDFNLVVLPNKKGSRYVAARFKNMGVDQEIVFALQRTKMGWRIADIQYKDGRSLWKILKGQSLRLTTRCSFVH
;
A
#
# COMPACT_ATOMS: atom_id res chain seq x y z
N SER A 1 16.99 -1.22 3.15
CA SER A 1 17.41 -2.53 3.69
C SER A 1 16.30 -3.57 3.49
N LYS A 2 16.35 -4.39 2.42
CA LYS A 2 15.29 -5.35 2.03
C LYS A 2 15.10 -6.51 3.04
N LYS A 3 16.01 -6.67 4.01
CA LYS A 3 16.02 -7.75 5.01
C LYS A 3 14.86 -7.68 6.01
N LEU A 4 14.23 -6.53 6.18
CA LEU A 4 13.16 -6.34 7.16
C LEU A 4 11.76 -6.61 6.60
N LEU A 5 11.58 -6.62 5.27
CA LEU A 5 10.28 -6.79 4.63
C LEU A 5 9.54 -8.07 5.06
N PRO A 6 10.20 -9.25 5.21
CA PRO A 6 9.53 -10.47 5.69
C PRO A 6 8.96 -10.39 7.11
N ASN A 7 9.49 -9.48 7.94
CA ASN A 7 9.02 -9.29 9.32
C ASN A 7 7.75 -8.44 9.40
N TYR A 8 7.46 -7.66 8.37
CA TYR A 8 6.34 -6.72 8.35
C TYR A 8 5.25 -7.13 7.36
N PHE A 9 5.62 -7.70 6.21
CA PHE A 9 4.67 -8.04 5.14
C PHE A 9 4.21 -9.50 5.21
N HIS A 10 2.96 -9.72 4.83
CA HIS A 10 2.41 -11.05 4.62
C HIS A 10 3.04 -11.65 3.36
N LYS A 11 3.43 -12.94 3.41
CA LYS A 11 4.23 -13.57 2.36
C LYS A 11 3.67 -13.37 0.94
N PRO A 12 2.36 -13.58 0.66
CA PRO A 12 1.78 -13.28 -0.66
C PRO A 12 2.00 -11.85 -1.16
N LEU A 13 1.91 -10.83 -0.29
CA LEU A 13 2.14 -9.44 -0.67
C LEU A 13 3.63 -9.19 -0.92
N LEU A 14 4.50 -9.78 -0.10
CA LEU A 14 5.95 -9.72 -0.29
C LEU A 14 6.38 -10.36 -1.61
N ASP A 15 5.84 -11.53 -1.94
CA ASP A 15 6.16 -12.24 -3.19
C ASP A 15 5.80 -11.37 -4.42
N LEU A 16 4.67 -10.65 -4.37
CA LEU A 16 4.28 -9.70 -5.43
C LEU A 16 5.24 -8.51 -5.52
N TYR A 17 5.68 -7.97 -4.38
CA TYR A 17 6.63 -6.86 -4.35
C TYR A 17 8.01 -7.26 -4.89
N LEU A 18 8.50 -8.44 -4.51
CA LEU A 18 9.76 -8.98 -5.01
C LEU A 18 9.69 -9.26 -6.52
N LYS A 19 8.56 -9.82 -6.99
CA LYS A 19 8.33 -10.05 -8.41
C LYS A 19 8.35 -8.75 -9.22
N ASP A 20 7.71 -7.69 -8.73
CA ASP A 20 7.71 -6.39 -9.40
C ASP A 20 9.14 -5.83 -9.53
N GLN A 21 9.94 -5.94 -8.47
CA GLN A 21 11.35 -5.52 -8.47
C GLN A 21 12.21 -6.34 -9.45
N GLU A 22 11.99 -7.65 -9.55
CA GLU A 22 12.66 -8.51 -10.52
C GLU A 22 12.25 -8.17 -11.96
N ASP A 23 10.96 -8.00 -12.21
CA ASP A 23 10.40 -7.66 -13.52
C ASP A 23 10.89 -6.28 -14.00
N SER A 24 11.15 -5.35 -13.08
CA SER A 24 11.62 -3.98 -13.36
C SER A 24 13.10 -3.90 -13.71
N LYS A 25 13.90 -4.95 -13.45
CA LYS A 25 15.33 -5.04 -13.81
C LYS A 25 16.20 -3.82 -13.42
N GLY A 26 15.83 -3.10 -12.36
CA GLY A 26 16.54 -1.90 -11.92
C GLY A 26 15.97 -0.57 -12.41
N GLU A 27 14.93 -0.61 -13.25
CA GLU A 27 14.10 0.54 -13.61
C GLU A 27 13.00 0.79 -12.56
N VAL A 28 12.22 1.86 -12.77
CA VAL A 28 11.01 2.15 -11.98
C VAL A 28 9.98 1.05 -12.24
N GLY A 29 9.62 0.32 -11.18
CA GLY A 29 8.57 -0.70 -11.23
C GLY A 29 7.17 -0.13 -11.22
N LYS A 30 6.17 -0.94 -10.88
CA LYS A 30 4.78 -0.44 -10.77
C LYS A 30 4.58 0.52 -9.60
N ILE A 31 5.58 0.63 -8.73
CA ILE A 31 5.62 1.50 -7.57
C ILE A 31 6.72 2.53 -7.81
N ASP A 32 6.32 3.77 -8.03
CA ASP A 32 7.18 4.96 -8.21
C ASP A 32 7.14 5.91 -7.00
N PHE A 33 6.64 5.44 -5.86
CA PHE A 33 6.48 6.18 -4.59
C PHE A 33 6.77 5.26 -3.38
N ASP A 34 6.92 5.81 -2.17
CA ASP A 34 7.04 4.99 -0.95
C ASP A 34 5.65 4.48 -0.49
N PRO A 35 5.39 3.16 -0.49
CA PRO A 35 4.08 2.60 -0.14
C PRO A 35 3.61 2.88 1.30
N LEU A 36 4.50 3.26 2.21
CA LEU A 36 4.12 3.56 3.59
C LEU A 36 3.59 4.99 3.76
N TYR A 37 4.01 5.89 2.88
CA TYR A 37 3.70 7.32 2.96
C TYR A 37 2.87 7.83 1.77
N ASP A 38 2.71 7.02 0.72
CA ASP A 38 2.06 7.37 -0.55
C ASP A 38 2.69 8.60 -1.22
N ALA A 39 4.03 8.73 -1.13
CA ALA A 39 4.76 9.89 -1.62
C ALA A 39 6.22 9.55 -2.00
N GLN A 40 6.83 10.36 -2.87
CA GLN A 40 8.28 10.29 -3.17
C GLN A 40 9.09 11.04 -2.12
N ASP A 41 8.73 12.30 -1.87
CA ASP A 41 9.24 13.14 -0.78
C ASP A 41 8.12 13.42 0.23
N PHE A 42 8.44 13.44 1.52
CA PHE A 42 7.45 13.64 2.58
C PHE A 42 7.97 14.49 3.73
N GLU A 43 7.07 15.30 4.29
CA GLU A 43 7.26 16.01 5.56
C GLU A 43 6.09 15.66 6.47
N ILE A 44 6.36 14.80 7.45
CA ILE A 44 5.32 14.20 8.29
C ILE A 44 5.20 14.94 9.61
N SER A 45 3.97 15.34 9.93
CA SER A 45 3.58 15.87 11.24
C SER A 45 2.27 15.25 11.70
N ASP A 46 1.91 15.47 12.97
CA ASP A 46 0.63 15.02 13.56
C ASP A 46 0.32 13.52 13.37
N PHE A 47 1.35 12.67 13.50
CA PHE A 47 1.20 11.23 13.31
C PHE A 47 0.39 10.56 14.44
N ASN A 48 -0.59 9.76 14.05
CA ASN A 48 -1.45 9.00 14.95
C ASN A 48 -1.83 7.64 14.34
N LEU A 49 -1.96 6.61 15.18
CA LEU A 49 -2.39 5.27 14.80
C LEU A 49 -3.71 4.92 15.47
N VAL A 50 -4.70 4.56 14.68
CA VAL A 50 -6.03 4.17 15.16
C VAL A 50 -6.34 2.75 14.71
N VAL A 51 -6.62 1.86 15.68
CA VAL A 51 -7.13 0.52 15.36
C VAL A 51 -8.60 0.65 14.99
N LEU A 52 -8.96 0.23 13.77
CA LEU A 52 -10.33 0.29 13.31
C LEU A 52 -11.13 -0.92 13.84
N PRO A 53 -12.39 -0.73 14.26
CA PRO A 53 -13.25 -1.82 14.70
C PRO A 53 -13.48 -2.79 13.54
N ASN A 54 -13.43 -4.09 13.80
CA ASN A 54 -13.51 -5.09 12.74
C ASN A 54 -14.60 -6.13 12.93
N LYS A 55 -15.16 -6.61 11.82
CA LYS A 55 -16.04 -7.78 11.76
C LYS A 55 -15.26 -8.95 11.16
N LYS A 56 -14.98 -9.97 11.98
CA LYS A 56 -14.34 -11.27 11.64
C LYS A 56 -12.86 -11.23 11.22
N GLY A 57 -11.97 -11.67 12.11
CA GLY A 57 -10.67 -12.30 11.78
C GLY A 57 -9.53 -11.41 11.24
N SER A 58 -9.84 -10.36 10.50
CA SER A 58 -8.88 -9.36 10.04
C SER A 58 -8.65 -8.30 11.13
N ARG A 59 -7.62 -7.46 10.99
CA ARG A 59 -7.49 -6.22 11.77
C ARG A 59 -7.07 -5.09 10.85
N TYR A 60 -7.74 -3.96 10.94
CA TYR A 60 -7.36 -2.76 10.17
C TYR A 60 -6.77 -1.72 11.12
N VAL A 61 -5.69 -1.08 10.71
CA VAL A 61 -5.06 0.02 11.43
C VAL A 61 -4.94 1.20 10.49
N ALA A 62 -5.51 2.34 10.86
CA ALA A 62 -5.38 3.58 10.12
C ALA A 62 -4.19 4.38 10.69
N ALA A 63 -3.23 4.73 9.85
CA ALA A 63 -2.26 5.77 10.12
C ALA A 63 -2.79 7.09 9.58
N ARG A 64 -2.91 8.07 10.48
CA ARG A 64 -3.33 9.44 10.17
C ARG A 64 -2.15 10.35 10.44
N PHE A 65 -1.84 11.21 9.49
CA PHE A 65 -0.73 12.14 9.59
C PHE A 65 -0.95 13.28 8.60
N LYS A 66 -0.22 14.37 8.78
CA LYS A 66 -0.12 15.41 7.75
C LYS A 66 1.13 15.16 6.94
N ASN A 67 1.01 15.20 5.62
CA ASN A 67 2.14 15.26 4.71
C ASN A 67 2.15 16.64 4.05
N MET A 68 3.22 17.41 4.26
CA MET A 68 3.34 18.79 3.74
C MET A 68 2.11 19.66 4.06
N GLY A 69 1.55 19.50 5.27
CA GLY A 69 0.35 20.22 5.72
C GLY A 69 -0.98 19.65 5.25
N VAL A 70 -1.02 18.60 4.42
CA VAL A 70 -2.24 17.95 3.94
C VAL A 70 -2.54 16.69 4.74
N ASP A 71 -3.77 16.56 5.24
CA ASP A 71 -4.21 15.37 5.99
C ASP A 71 -4.24 14.11 5.10
N GLN A 72 -3.45 13.13 5.51
CA GLN A 72 -3.34 11.80 4.93
C GLN A 72 -3.92 10.74 5.86
N GLU A 73 -4.53 9.73 5.26
CA GLU A 73 -4.94 8.51 5.94
C GLU A 73 -4.53 7.30 5.09
N ILE A 74 -3.76 6.40 5.70
CA ILE A 74 -3.34 5.14 5.09
C ILE A 74 -3.83 4.00 5.97
N VAL A 75 -4.59 3.07 5.37
CA VAL A 75 -5.20 1.94 6.08
C VAL A 75 -4.42 0.66 5.82
N PHE A 76 -3.83 0.11 6.87
CA PHE A 76 -3.12 -1.16 6.85
C PHE A 76 -4.08 -2.31 7.17
N ALA A 77 -4.27 -3.21 6.20
CA ALA A 77 -4.96 -4.46 6.42
C ALA A 77 -3.96 -5.47 7.01
N LEU A 78 -4.20 -5.92 8.24
CA LEU A 78 -3.35 -6.86 8.96
C LEU A 78 -3.98 -8.25 9.00
N GLN A 79 -3.14 -9.26 8.78
CA GLN A 79 -3.48 -10.67 8.93
C GLN A 79 -2.66 -11.29 10.05
N ARG A 80 -3.31 -12.11 10.90
CA ARG A 80 -2.62 -12.86 11.94
C ARG A 80 -1.93 -14.08 11.34
N THR A 81 -0.62 -14.19 11.53
CA THR A 81 0.22 -15.32 11.10
C THR A 81 0.81 -16.03 12.30
N LYS A 82 1.50 -17.17 12.09
CA LYS A 82 2.26 -17.86 13.15
C LYS A 82 3.35 -16.97 13.78
N MET A 83 3.86 -15.97 13.04
CA MET A 83 4.89 -15.04 13.49
C MET A 83 4.32 -13.71 14.00
N GLY A 84 3.00 -13.62 14.22
CA GLY A 84 2.31 -12.41 14.64
C GLY A 84 1.58 -11.71 13.50
N TRP A 85 1.23 -10.43 13.69
CA TRP A 85 0.53 -9.63 12.68
C TRP A 85 1.46 -9.25 11.53
N ARG A 86 0.94 -9.31 10.31
CA ARG A 86 1.63 -8.92 9.08
C ARG A 86 0.71 -8.09 8.20
N ILE A 87 1.28 -7.13 7.49
CA ILE A 87 0.59 -6.28 6.51
C ILE A 87 0.24 -7.13 5.29
N ALA A 88 -1.05 -7.36 5.08
CA ALA A 88 -1.59 -8.09 3.94
C ALA A 88 -2.00 -7.16 2.79
N ASP A 89 -2.35 -5.91 3.09
CA ASP A 89 -2.58 -4.86 2.09
C ASP A 89 -2.36 -3.46 2.73
N ILE A 90 -2.07 -2.47 1.89
CA ILE A 90 -2.02 -1.05 2.25
C ILE A 90 -3.02 -0.34 1.36
N GLN A 91 -4.00 0.33 1.95
CA GLN A 91 -5.06 1.04 1.25
C GLN A 91 -4.85 2.54 1.39
N TYR A 92 -4.94 3.23 0.27
CA TYR A 92 -4.77 4.68 0.20
C TYR A 92 -6.13 5.36 0.07
N LYS A 93 -6.18 6.66 0.40
CA LYS A 93 -7.40 7.47 0.43
C LYS A 93 -8.13 7.54 -0.92
N ASP A 94 -7.41 7.39 -2.02
CA ASP A 94 -7.96 7.44 -3.38
C ASP A 94 -8.51 6.10 -3.89
N GLY A 95 -8.56 5.08 -3.04
CA GLY A 95 -9.09 3.75 -3.37
C GLY A 95 -8.07 2.82 -4.04
N ARG A 96 -6.85 3.30 -4.31
CA ARG A 96 -5.72 2.41 -4.63
C ARG A 96 -5.41 1.52 -3.42
N SER A 97 -4.87 0.34 -3.70
CA SER A 97 -4.20 -0.45 -2.68
C SER A 97 -2.93 -1.07 -3.23
N LEU A 98 -1.94 -1.27 -2.38
CA LEU A 98 -0.65 -1.84 -2.76
C LEU A 98 -0.83 -3.21 -3.43
N TRP A 99 -1.71 -4.05 -2.88
CA TRP A 99 -2.06 -5.34 -3.49
C TRP A 99 -2.59 -5.18 -4.91
N LYS A 100 -3.54 -4.26 -5.13
CA LYS A 100 -4.12 -4.00 -6.46
C LYS A 100 -3.08 -3.48 -7.46
N ILE A 101 -2.24 -2.53 -7.05
CA ILE A 101 -1.16 -1.97 -7.88
C ILE A 101 -0.23 -3.08 -8.34
N LEU A 102 0.28 -3.89 -7.42
CA LEU A 102 1.22 -4.98 -7.73
C LEU A 102 0.60 -6.07 -8.62
N LYS A 103 -0.68 -6.37 -8.43
CA LYS A 103 -1.44 -7.29 -9.30
C LYS A 103 -1.74 -6.73 -10.68
N GLY A 104 -1.43 -5.46 -10.97
CA GLY A 104 -1.81 -4.79 -12.21
C GLY A 104 -3.31 -4.45 -12.30
N GLN A 105 -4.00 -4.45 -11.15
CA GLN A 105 -5.40 -4.03 -10.97
C GLN A 105 -5.48 -2.58 -10.48
N SER A 106 -4.44 -1.77 -10.70
CA SER A 106 -4.59 -0.32 -10.64
C SER A 106 -5.76 0.04 -11.54
N LEU A 107 -6.70 0.88 -11.06
CA LEU A 107 -7.76 1.42 -11.91
C LEU A 107 -7.06 1.98 -13.16
N ARG A 108 -7.14 1.25 -14.26
CA ARG A 108 -7.05 1.90 -15.56
C ARG A 108 -8.24 2.82 -15.54
N LEU A 109 -8.01 4.11 -15.26
CA LEU A 109 -8.76 5.17 -15.89
C LEU A 109 -8.45 5.07 -17.39
N THR A 110 -8.85 3.97 -18.02
CA THR A 110 -9.16 3.97 -19.44
C THR A 110 -10.36 4.87 -19.56
N THR A 111 -10.11 6.16 -19.69
CA THR A 111 -10.95 7.06 -20.45
C THR A 111 -11.05 6.44 -21.85
N ARG A 112 -11.99 5.50 -22.03
CA ARG A 112 -12.57 5.27 -23.34
C ARG A 112 -13.40 6.50 -23.65
N CYS A 113 -12.76 7.59 -24.07
CA CYS A 113 -13.38 8.47 -25.03
C CYS A 113 -13.42 7.71 -26.36
N SER A 114 -14.37 6.79 -26.49
CA SER A 114 -14.89 6.43 -27.80
C SER A 114 -15.84 7.55 -28.19
N PHE A 115 -15.28 8.64 -28.72
CA PHE A 115 -16.09 9.58 -29.47
C PHE A 115 -16.35 8.93 -30.82
N VAL A 116 -17.61 8.56 -31.01
CA VAL A 116 -18.24 8.32 -32.30
C VAL A 116 -17.97 9.55 -33.17
N HIS A 117 -17.47 9.37 -34.39
CA HIS A 117 -17.95 9.96 -35.65
C HIS A 117 -17.22 9.25 -36.80
#